data_AF-A0A212S7G5-F1
#
_entry.id   AF-A0A212S7G5-F1
#
_cell.length_a   1.000
_cell.length_b   1.000
_cell.length_c   1.000
_cell.angle_alpha   90.00
_cell.angle_beta   90.00
_cell.angle_gamma   90.00
#
_symmetry.space_group_name_H-M   'P 1'
#
loop_
_entity.id
_entity.type
_entity.pdbx_description
1 polymer ?
#
loop_
_entity_poly.entity_id
_entity_poly.type
_entity_poly.pdbx_seq_one_letter_code
_entity_poly.pdbx_strand_id
1 'polypeptide(L)'
;MGLPGLALLIIATQALRARFGADVVVKMQPDAPVEIAAKTVCLFLERASGKPIGGFGEGGSTVVLRVELFSPVDAEVSGASAAQMLQGSAALWFMWRDIEAALAPSSGPWGELWEQFRTSLTGDMYSMPLFETEKGVKVASHLVALTISALSSPPFGEPTQAWSALLAQMRAGSGELPLIADLLEAAIRSGMTGFSALAATLGVSNATLAALGLGSINADGAPPPLINAVTVENEDGLEPPVTVATGETLPMEPF
;
A
#
# COMPACT_ATOMS: atom_id res chain seq x y z
N MET A 1 -4.65 4.26 7.62
CA MET A 1 -5.34 3.31 6.72
C MET A 1 -5.83 2.14 7.55
N GLY A 2 -6.99 1.58 7.27
CA GLY A 2 -7.56 0.47 8.04
C GLY A 2 -7.35 -0.90 7.39
N LEU A 3 -7.76 -1.96 8.08
CA LEU A 3 -7.72 -3.34 7.58
C LEU A 3 -8.30 -3.50 6.16
N PRO A 4 -9.42 -2.85 5.78
CA PRO A 4 -10.01 -3.04 4.45
C PRO A 4 -9.08 -2.66 3.29
N GLY A 5 -8.29 -1.60 3.47
CA GLY A 5 -7.34 -1.18 2.44
C GLY A 5 -6.21 -2.19 2.26
N LEU A 6 -5.68 -2.71 3.37
CA LEU A 6 -4.67 -3.78 3.34
C LEU A 6 -5.24 -5.05 2.67
N ALA A 7 -6.47 -5.43 3.01
CA ALA A 7 -7.14 -6.57 2.40
C ALA A 7 -7.28 -6.40 0.88
N LEU A 8 -7.78 -5.24 0.41
CA LEU A 8 -7.87 -4.94 -1.02
C LEU A 8 -6.51 -4.99 -1.73
N LEU A 9 -5.46 -4.44 -1.11
CA LEU A 9 -4.11 -4.48 -1.66
C LEU A 9 -3.60 -5.92 -1.81
N ILE A 10 -3.79 -6.77 -0.79
CA ILE A 10 -3.41 -8.19 -0.83
C ILE A 10 -4.21 -8.92 -1.91
N ILE A 11 -5.54 -8.77 -1.92
CA ILE A 11 -6.44 -9.42 -2.88
C ILE A 11 -6.03 -9.05 -4.32
N ALA A 12 -5.87 -7.76 -4.61
CA ALA A 12 -5.46 -7.30 -5.94
C ALA A 12 -4.09 -7.87 -6.32
N THR A 13 -3.11 -7.79 -5.42
CA THR A 13 -1.76 -8.33 -5.67
C THR A 13 -1.80 -9.81 -6.04
N GLN A 14 -2.58 -10.61 -5.30
CA GLN A 14 -2.67 -12.05 -5.54
C GLN A 14 -3.48 -12.39 -6.80
N ALA A 15 -4.55 -11.64 -7.08
CA ALA A 15 -5.29 -11.77 -8.33
C ALA A 15 -4.37 -11.53 -9.55
N LEU A 16 -3.54 -10.48 -9.49
CA LEU A 16 -2.59 -10.18 -10.56
C LEU A 16 -1.50 -11.24 -10.69
N ARG A 17 -0.93 -11.72 -9.57
CA ARG A 17 0.06 -12.81 -9.61
C ARG A 17 -0.52 -14.09 -10.20
N ALA A 18 -1.76 -14.44 -9.86
CA ALA A 18 -2.45 -15.60 -10.43
C ALA A 18 -2.70 -15.42 -11.95
N ARG A 19 -3.06 -14.22 -12.40
CA ARG A 19 -3.31 -13.91 -13.81
C ARG A 19 -2.04 -13.93 -14.66
N PHE A 20 -0.98 -13.29 -14.19
CA PHE A 20 0.23 -13.04 -14.97
C PHE A 20 1.32 -14.11 -14.79
N GLY A 21 1.28 -14.88 -13.70
CA GLY A 21 2.31 -15.87 -13.42
C GLY A 21 3.71 -15.26 -13.38
N ALA A 22 4.64 -15.83 -14.16
CA ALA A 22 6.02 -15.38 -14.24
C ALA A 22 6.27 -14.28 -15.30
N ASP A 23 5.27 -13.96 -16.13
CA ASP A 23 5.44 -13.05 -17.28
C ASP A 23 5.49 -11.57 -16.87
N VAL A 24 4.96 -11.25 -15.68
CA VAL A 24 4.91 -9.89 -15.13
C VAL A 24 5.32 -9.91 -13.67
N VAL A 25 6.24 -9.01 -13.31
CA VAL A 25 6.64 -8.83 -11.91
C VAL A 25 5.59 -7.99 -11.19
N VAL A 26 4.92 -8.56 -10.19
CA VAL A 26 3.90 -7.87 -9.39
C VAL A 26 4.47 -7.52 -8.01
N LYS A 27 4.67 -6.23 -7.76
CA LYS A 27 5.18 -5.68 -6.50
C LYS A 27 4.07 -5.00 -5.69
N MET A 28 4.02 -5.29 -4.41
CA MET A 28 3.08 -4.70 -3.46
C MET A 28 3.83 -3.67 -2.61
N GLN A 29 3.46 -2.40 -2.74
CA GLN A 29 4.05 -1.26 -2.03
C GLN A 29 5.58 -1.34 -1.88
N PRO A 30 6.36 -1.36 -2.99
CA PRO A 30 7.81 -1.36 -2.90
C PRO A 30 8.30 -0.12 -2.14
N ASP A 31 9.25 -0.33 -1.24
CA ASP A 31 9.86 0.68 -0.35
C ASP A 31 11.17 1.26 -0.91
N ALA A 32 11.70 0.67 -1.99
CA ALA A 32 12.87 1.10 -2.71
C ALA A 32 12.55 1.38 -4.19
N PRO A 33 13.40 2.16 -4.90
CA PRO A 33 13.27 2.36 -6.34
C PRO A 33 13.12 1.05 -7.10
N VAL A 34 12.17 1.02 -8.04
CA VAL A 34 11.82 -0.19 -8.79
C VAL A 34 12.71 -0.29 -10.03
N GLU A 35 13.59 -1.28 -10.06
CA GLU A 35 14.31 -1.63 -11.29
C GLU A 35 13.36 -2.28 -12.31
N ILE A 36 13.24 -1.67 -13.50
CA ILE A 36 12.35 -2.11 -14.58
C ILE A 36 13.12 -2.97 -15.58
N ALA A 37 13.49 -4.19 -15.16
CA ALA A 37 14.13 -5.18 -16.04
C ALA A 37 13.11 -6.04 -16.82
N ALA A 38 11.84 -6.02 -16.41
CA ALA A 38 10.74 -6.76 -17.02
C ALA A 38 9.44 -5.96 -16.90
N LYS A 39 8.36 -6.45 -17.53
CA LYS A 39 7.03 -5.87 -17.33
C LYS A 39 6.71 -5.92 -15.84
N THR A 40 6.39 -4.75 -15.29
CA THR A 40 6.24 -4.61 -13.85
C THR A 40 4.94 -3.90 -13.53
N VAL A 41 4.21 -4.42 -12.55
CA VAL A 41 3.04 -3.79 -11.97
C VAL A 41 3.33 -3.54 -10.50
N CYS A 42 3.25 -2.28 -10.09
CA CYS A 42 3.37 -1.86 -8.70
C CYS A 42 2.01 -1.42 -8.18
N LEU A 43 1.60 -1.94 -7.04
CA LEU A 43 0.36 -1.55 -6.38
C LEU A 43 0.67 -0.74 -5.12
N PHE A 44 0.04 0.41 -4.97
CA PHE A 44 0.15 1.27 -3.81
C PHE A 44 -1.22 1.56 -3.23
N LEU A 45 -1.31 1.50 -1.91
CA LEU A 45 -2.49 1.95 -1.19
C LEU A 45 -2.27 3.38 -0.71
N GLU A 46 -3.17 4.26 -1.09
CA GLU A 46 -3.21 5.65 -0.70
C GLU A 46 -4.48 5.94 0.08
N ARG A 47 -4.41 6.94 0.96
CA ARG A 47 -5.58 7.44 1.67
C ARG A 47 -6.31 8.41 0.74
N ALA A 48 -7.60 8.16 0.49
CA ALA A 48 -8.45 9.11 -0.21
C ALA A 48 -8.43 10.45 0.56
N SER A 49 -8.17 11.56 -0.15
CA SER A 49 -8.26 12.90 0.42
C SER A 49 -9.74 13.22 0.67
N GLY A 50 -10.14 13.26 1.94
CA GLY A 50 -11.53 13.51 2.32
C GLY A 50 -11.68 13.72 3.83
N LYS A 51 -12.64 14.56 4.22
CA LYS A 51 -13.02 14.71 5.63
C LYS A 51 -13.63 13.38 6.10
N PRO A 52 -13.23 12.81 7.25
CA PRO A 52 -13.90 11.63 7.79
C PRO A 52 -15.38 11.96 7.99
N ILE A 53 -16.27 11.24 7.32
CA ILE A 53 -17.71 11.31 7.53
C ILE A 53 -18.06 10.08 8.38
N GLY A 54 -18.30 10.28 9.68
CA GLY A 54 -18.67 9.20 10.62
C GLY A 54 -17.64 8.92 11.71
N GLY A 55 -18.07 8.14 12.72
CA GLY A 55 -17.22 7.65 13.81
C GLY A 55 -16.29 6.51 13.37
N PHE A 56 -15.34 6.11 14.23
CA PHE A 56 -14.51 4.93 13.98
C PHE A 56 -15.38 3.68 13.76
N GLY A 57 -15.32 3.10 12.55
CA GLY A 57 -16.03 1.85 12.22
C GLY A 57 -17.43 2.02 11.61
N GLU A 58 -18.00 3.22 11.60
CA GLU A 58 -19.31 3.49 11.00
C GLU A 58 -19.14 4.23 9.67
N GLY A 59 -18.99 3.44 8.60
CA GLY A 59 -18.81 3.93 7.22
C GLY A 59 -17.85 3.02 6.45
N GLY A 60 -18.18 2.69 5.20
CA GLY A 60 -17.22 2.03 4.31
C GLY A 60 -15.96 2.90 4.19
N SER A 61 -14.77 2.30 4.26
CA SER A 61 -13.54 3.07 4.11
C SER A 61 -13.28 3.31 2.62
N THR A 62 -13.24 4.56 2.19
CA THR A 62 -12.74 4.89 0.86
C THR A 62 -11.22 4.80 0.84
N VAL A 63 -10.69 4.01 -0.08
CA VAL A 63 -9.26 3.83 -0.31
C VAL A 63 -8.94 4.16 -1.76
N VAL A 64 -7.72 4.62 -2.01
CA VAL A 64 -7.22 4.79 -3.37
C VAL A 64 -6.19 3.69 -3.62
N LEU A 65 -6.45 2.82 -4.60
CA LEU A 65 -5.47 1.86 -5.10
C LEU A 65 -4.80 2.46 -6.32
N ARG A 66 -3.56 2.90 -6.17
CA ARG A 66 -2.72 3.37 -7.28
C ARG A 66 -2.00 2.18 -7.89
N VAL A 67 -2.14 2.03 -9.20
CA VAL A 67 -1.52 0.98 -10.00
C VAL A 67 -0.57 1.65 -10.98
N GLU A 68 0.71 1.33 -10.85
CA GLU A 68 1.74 1.80 -11.77
C GLU A 68 2.20 0.66 -12.65
N LEU A 69 2.17 0.90 -13.95
CA LEU A 69 2.45 -0.06 -15.00
C LEU A 69 3.73 0.36 -15.72
N PHE A 70 4.68 -0.55 -15.83
CA PHE A 70 5.95 -0.30 -16.49
C PHE A 70 6.20 -1.35 -17.56
N SER A 71 6.64 -0.90 -18.73
CA SER A 71 7.17 -1.77 -19.78
C SER A 71 8.68 -1.61 -19.81
N PRO A 72 9.46 -2.72 -19.86
CA PRO A 72 10.89 -2.61 -20.08
C PRO A 72 11.14 -1.99 -21.45
N VAL A 73 12.27 -1.30 -21.58
CA VAL A 73 12.76 -0.86 -22.88
C VAL A 73 13.83 -1.86 -23.29
N ASP A 74 13.53 -2.70 -24.28
CA ASP A 74 14.44 -3.77 -24.75
C ASP A 74 15.73 -3.24 -25.42
N ALA A 75 15.95 -1.93 -25.45
CA ALA A 75 17.18 -1.32 -25.92
C ALA A 75 17.36 0.06 -25.29
N GLU A 76 18.60 0.44 -24.97
CA GLU A 76 18.99 1.86 -24.95
C GLU A 76 18.77 2.42 -26.36
N VAL A 77 17.54 2.86 -26.66
CA VAL A 77 17.30 3.55 -27.92
C VAL A 77 17.71 5.00 -27.67
N SER A 78 18.98 5.30 -27.96
CA SER A 78 19.39 6.66 -28.29
C SER A 78 18.43 7.19 -29.36
N GLY A 79 17.48 8.03 -28.96
CA GLY A 79 16.43 8.55 -29.84
C GLY A 79 15.23 7.61 -30.03
N ALA A 80 14.65 7.08 -28.93
CA ALA A 80 13.38 6.36 -28.98
C ALA A 80 12.37 7.10 -29.88
N SER A 81 12.03 6.48 -31.00
CA SER A 81 11.12 7.08 -31.96
C SER A 81 9.71 7.15 -31.36
N ALA A 82 8.90 8.11 -31.81
CA ALA A 82 7.49 8.19 -31.42
C ALA A 82 6.72 6.87 -31.63
N ALA A 83 7.15 6.04 -32.59
CA ALA A 83 6.57 4.73 -32.86
C ALA A 83 6.83 3.71 -31.73
N GLN A 84 8.03 3.71 -31.14
CA GLN A 84 8.37 2.83 -30.01
C GLN A 84 7.63 3.24 -28.73
N MET A 85 7.48 4.55 -28.52
CA MET A 85 6.66 5.06 -27.40
C MET A 85 5.19 4.65 -27.56
N LEU A 86 4.64 4.77 -28.77
CA LEU A 86 3.26 4.33 -29.06
C LEU A 86 3.07 2.83 -28.83
N GLN A 87 4.03 2.00 -29.22
CA GLN A 87 4.00 0.54 -28.97
C GLN A 87 4.05 0.23 -27.48
N GLY A 88 4.94 0.90 -26.72
CA GLY A 88 5.00 0.77 -25.26
C GLY A 88 3.68 1.16 -24.59
N SER A 89 3.11 2.32 -24.94
CA SER A 89 1.80 2.75 -24.44
C SER A 89 0.67 1.78 -24.80
N ALA A 90 0.65 1.25 -26.02
CA ALA A 90 -0.34 0.24 -26.41
C ALA A 90 -0.22 -1.05 -25.60
N ALA A 91 1.01 -1.53 -25.35
CA ALA A 91 1.24 -2.70 -24.51
C ALA A 91 0.72 -2.48 -23.08
N LEU A 92 0.92 -1.28 -22.52
CA LEU A 92 0.41 -0.93 -21.19
C LEU A 92 -1.13 -0.85 -21.14
N TRP A 93 -1.78 -0.45 -22.23
CA TRP A 93 -3.25 -0.53 -22.35
C TRP A 93 -3.77 -1.98 -22.29
N PHE A 94 -3.11 -2.91 -22.99
CA PHE A 94 -3.49 -4.32 -22.92
C PHE A 94 -3.20 -4.91 -21.54
N MET A 95 -2.08 -4.53 -20.91
CA MET A 95 -1.77 -4.93 -19.54
C MET A 95 -2.82 -4.42 -18.55
N TRP A 96 -3.33 -3.19 -18.73
CA TRP A 96 -4.46 -2.69 -17.95
C TRP A 96 -5.72 -3.54 -18.16
N ARG A 97 -6.02 -3.93 -19.40
CA ARG A 97 -7.16 -4.80 -19.69
C ARG A 97 -7.05 -6.17 -19.00
N ASP A 98 -5.84 -6.72 -18.93
CA ASP A 98 -5.57 -7.96 -18.20
C ASP A 98 -5.72 -7.80 -16.68
N ILE A 99 -5.39 -6.61 -16.13
CA ILE A 99 -5.65 -6.27 -14.72
C ILE A 99 -7.16 -6.23 -14.45
N GLU A 100 -7.95 -5.57 -15.30
CA GLU A 100 -9.41 -5.57 -15.17
C GLU A 100 -9.98 -6.99 -15.21
N ALA A 101 -9.47 -7.84 -16.11
CA ALA A 101 -9.88 -9.23 -16.22
C ALA A 101 -9.46 -10.06 -14.99
N ALA A 102 -8.28 -9.81 -14.42
CA ALA A 102 -7.81 -10.48 -13.20
C ALA A 102 -8.67 -10.13 -11.98
N LEU A 103 -9.17 -8.90 -11.93
CA LEU A 103 -10.02 -8.41 -10.85
C LEU A 103 -11.50 -8.74 -11.06
N ALA A 104 -11.89 -9.31 -12.21
CA ALA A 104 -13.26 -9.72 -12.44
C ALA A 104 -13.64 -10.93 -11.54
N PRO A 105 -14.89 -11.04 -11.05
CA PRO A 105 -15.31 -12.16 -10.19
C PRO A 105 -15.06 -13.54 -10.81
N SER A 106 -15.17 -13.66 -12.14
CA SER A 106 -14.98 -14.91 -12.87
C SER A 106 -13.52 -15.33 -13.04
N SER A 107 -12.55 -14.56 -12.54
CA SER A 107 -11.12 -14.84 -12.71
C SER A 107 -10.58 -15.91 -11.74
N GLY A 108 -11.34 -16.22 -10.69
CA GLY A 108 -10.99 -17.20 -9.66
C GLY A 108 -11.23 -16.68 -8.24
N PRO A 109 -10.73 -17.38 -7.21
CA PRO A 109 -11.03 -17.07 -5.81
C PRO A 109 -10.66 -15.64 -5.39
N TRP A 110 -9.56 -15.10 -5.92
CA TRP A 110 -9.14 -13.72 -5.63
C TRP A 110 -10.04 -12.69 -6.30
N GLY A 111 -10.56 -12.95 -7.50
CA GLY A 111 -11.55 -12.10 -8.16
C GLY A 111 -12.89 -12.08 -7.42
N GLU A 112 -13.33 -13.23 -6.89
CA GLU A 112 -14.52 -13.31 -6.04
C GLU A 112 -14.35 -12.51 -4.73
N LEU A 113 -13.19 -12.61 -4.08
CA LEU A 113 -12.87 -11.81 -2.90
C LEU A 113 -12.80 -10.32 -3.22
N TRP A 114 -12.26 -9.96 -4.39
CA TRP A 114 -12.22 -8.57 -4.84
C TRP A 114 -13.63 -7.97 -4.93
N GLU A 115 -14.59 -8.72 -5.48
CA GLU A 115 -15.99 -8.31 -5.53
C GLU A 115 -16.61 -8.14 -4.15
N GLN A 116 -16.31 -9.04 -3.21
CA GLN A 116 -16.85 -8.97 -1.86
C GLN A 116 -16.29 -7.79 -1.06
N PHE A 117 -15.04 -7.43 -1.28
CA PHE A 117 -14.36 -6.35 -0.55
C PHE A 117 -14.55 -4.97 -1.19
N ARG A 118 -14.88 -4.88 -2.48
CA ARG A 118 -15.21 -3.61 -3.15
C ARG A 118 -16.73 -3.39 -3.14
N THR A 119 -17.20 -2.33 -2.49
CA THR A 119 -18.64 -1.98 -2.52
C THR A 119 -18.97 -1.03 -3.66
N SER A 120 -18.02 -0.16 -4.03
CA SER A 120 -18.11 0.66 -5.24
C SER A 120 -16.73 0.91 -5.81
N LEU A 121 -16.66 1.10 -7.13
CA LEU A 121 -15.45 1.47 -7.84
C LEU A 121 -15.73 2.73 -8.64
N THR A 122 -14.96 3.78 -8.37
CA THR A 122 -14.90 4.98 -9.21
C THR A 122 -13.45 5.10 -9.65
N GLY A 123 -13.20 4.77 -10.92
CA GLY A 123 -11.87 4.94 -11.51
C GLY A 123 -11.71 6.38 -11.97
N ASP A 124 -10.60 7.02 -11.60
CA ASP A 124 -10.23 8.31 -12.18
C ASP A 124 -8.71 8.48 -12.21
N MET A 125 -8.28 9.17 -13.25
CA MET A 125 -6.92 9.56 -13.58
C MET A 125 -6.06 8.46 -14.25
N TYR A 126 -6.02 8.59 -15.58
CA TYR A 126 -4.98 8.06 -16.45
C TYR A 126 -3.92 9.14 -16.64
N SER A 127 -2.75 8.94 -16.05
CA SER A 127 -1.56 9.71 -16.44
C SER A 127 -0.62 8.78 -17.21
N MET A 128 -0.05 9.29 -18.30
CA MET A 128 1.00 8.60 -19.07
C MET A 128 2.33 9.32 -18.88
N PRO A 129 2.90 9.37 -17.65
CA PRO A 129 4.18 9.99 -17.47
C PRO A 129 5.27 9.16 -18.16
N LEU A 130 6.29 9.83 -18.68
CA LEU A 130 7.56 9.16 -18.95
C LEU A 130 8.27 9.02 -17.63
N PHE A 131 8.59 7.78 -17.25
CA PHE A 131 9.36 7.50 -16.05
C PHE A 131 10.84 7.51 -16.41
N GLU A 132 11.62 8.37 -15.78
CA GLU A 132 13.07 8.42 -15.97
C GLU A 132 13.75 7.58 -14.89
N THR A 133 14.47 6.55 -15.32
CA THR A 133 15.28 5.71 -14.43
C THR A 133 16.50 6.50 -13.93
N GLU A 134 17.16 6.03 -12.87
CA GLU A 134 18.38 6.65 -12.33
C GLU A 134 19.51 6.81 -13.36
N LYS A 135 19.48 6.00 -14.44
CA LYS A 135 20.43 6.06 -15.56
C LYS A 135 20.05 7.08 -16.65
N GLY A 136 19.00 7.87 -16.45
CA GLY A 136 18.48 8.83 -17.43
C GLY A 136 17.65 8.20 -18.57
N VAL A 137 17.36 6.90 -18.50
CA VAL A 137 16.56 6.21 -19.52
C VAL A 137 15.07 6.45 -19.24
N LYS A 138 14.35 6.95 -20.24
CA LYS A 138 12.90 7.15 -20.18
C LYS A 138 12.16 5.89 -20.59
N VAL A 139 11.28 5.40 -19.73
CA VAL A 139 10.43 4.23 -19.97
C VAL A 139 8.96 4.66 -20.05
N ALA A 140 8.19 3.97 -20.89
CA ALA A 140 6.75 4.17 -20.93
C ALA A 140 6.15 3.68 -19.61
N SER A 141 5.33 4.53 -18.98
CA SER A 141 4.63 4.17 -17.75
C SER A 141 3.19 4.68 -17.79
N HIS A 142 2.28 3.88 -17.24
CA HIS A 142 0.90 4.28 -17.02
C HIS A 142 0.63 4.26 -15.52
N LEU A 143 0.02 5.34 -15.02
CA LEU A 143 -0.49 5.42 -13.67
C LEU A 143 -2.02 5.42 -13.74
N VAL A 144 -2.63 4.47 -13.03
CA VAL A 144 -4.08 4.39 -12.85
C VAL A 144 -4.39 4.46 -11.37
N ALA A 145 -5.25 5.41 -10.96
CA ALA A 145 -5.75 5.47 -9.60
C ALA A 145 -7.20 4.98 -9.55
N LEU A 146 -7.46 4.02 -8.67
CA LEU A 146 -8.81 3.50 -8.43
C LEU A 146 -9.29 4.00 -7.08
N THR A 147 -10.34 4.81 -7.05
CA THR A 147 -11.04 5.15 -5.81
C THR A 147 -12.05 4.06 -5.51
N ILE A 148 -11.86 3.37 -4.39
CA ILE A 148 -12.63 2.18 -4.02
C ILE A 148 -13.31 2.45 -2.69
N SER A 149 -14.63 2.29 -2.65
CA SER A 149 -15.32 2.11 -1.37
C SER A 149 -15.10 0.67 -0.95
N ALA A 150 -14.43 0.47 0.17
CA ALA A 150 -14.13 -0.86 0.69
C ALA A 150 -15.19 -1.33 1.68
N LEU A 151 -15.33 -2.65 1.82
CA LEU A 151 -16.01 -3.31 2.92
C LEU A 151 -15.49 -2.75 4.25
N SER A 152 -16.37 -2.49 5.21
CA SER A 152 -15.95 -2.01 6.53
C SER A 152 -15.05 -3.02 7.25
N SER A 153 -14.21 -2.52 8.15
CA SER A 153 -13.48 -3.38 9.09
C SER A 153 -14.49 -4.26 9.84
N PRO A 154 -14.14 -5.53 10.13
CA PRO A 154 -15.00 -6.36 10.95
C PRO A 154 -15.01 -5.78 12.39
N PRO A 155 -16.10 -5.98 13.15
CA PRO A 155 -16.06 -5.69 14.58
C PRO A 155 -14.99 -6.56 15.25
N PHE A 156 -14.52 -6.12 16.42
CA PHE A 156 -13.63 -6.96 17.21
C PHE A 156 -14.31 -8.27 17.62
N GLY A 157 -13.56 -9.36 17.65
CA GLY A 157 -14.05 -10.70 17.95
C GLY A 157 -13.95 -11.63 16.73
N GLU A 158 -15.08 -12.12 16.23
CA GLU A 158 -15.02 -13.09 15.12
C GLU A 158 -14.95 -12.39 13.74
N PRO A 159 -14.10 -12.89 12.82
CA PRO A 159 -14.12 -12.43 11.44
C PRO A 159 -15.49 -12.67 10.80
N THR A 160 -16.00 -11.69 10.05
CA THR A 160 -17.23 -11.91 9.26
C THR A 160 -16.97 -12.89 8.10
N GLN A 161 -18.02 -13.28 7.37
CA GLN A 161 -17.90 -14.28 6.30
C GLN A 161 -16.85 -13.90 5.24
N ALA A 162 -16.85 -12.67 4.73
CA ALA A 162 -15.90 -12.21 3.71
C ALA A 162 -14.45 -12.20 4.26
N TRP A 163 -14.27 -11.75 5.51
CA TRP A 163 -12.97 -11.78 6.18
C TRP A 163 -12.48 -13.20 6.44
N SER A 164 -13.36 -14.11 6.85
CA SER A 164 -13.05 -15.54 7.02
C SER A 164 -12.62 -16.18 5.69
N ALA A 165 -13.30 -15.86 4.60
CA ALA A 165 -12.95 -16.34 3.26
C ALA A 165 -11.57 -15.82 2.81
N LEU A 166 -11.27 -14.55 3.05
CA LEU A 166 -9.94 -13.99 2.80
C LEU A 166 -8.86 -14.71 3.59
N LEU A 167 -9.06 -14.89 4.90
CA LEU A 167 -8.09 -15.58 5.78
C LEU A 167 -7.84 -17.02 5.33
N ALA A 168 -8.90 -17.75 4.98
CA ALA A 168 -8.78 -19.11 4.44
C ALA A 168 -7.98 -19.13 3.13
N GLN A 169 -8.26 -18.20 2.22
CA GLN A 169 -7.56 -18.10 0.94
C GLN A 169 -6.08 -17.75 1.11
N MET A 170 -5.74 -16.86 2.05
CA MET A 170 -4.35 -16.52 2.36
C MET A 170 -3.58 -17.70 2.97
N ARG A 171 -4.21 -18.47 3.87
CA ARG A 171 -3.60 -19.68 4.46
C ARG A 171 -3.37 -20.79 3.45
N ALA A 172 -4.21 -20.88 2.42
CA ALA A 172 -4.00 -21.79 1.29
C ALA A 172 -2.90 -21.32 0.33
N GLY A 173 -2.43 -20.08 0.47
CA GLY A 173 -1.36 -19.49 -0.33
C GLY A 173 0.05 -19.93 0.08
N SER A 174 1.06 -19.31 -0.53
CA SER A 174 2.48 -19.58 -0.28
C SER A 174 3.23 -18.34 0.21
N GLY A 175 4.49 -18.52 0.60
CA GLY A 175 5.34 -17.45 1.12
C GLY A 175 4.84 -16.97 2.48
N GLU A 176 4.74 -15.65 2.65
CA GLU A 176 4.34 -15.04 3.92
C GLU A 176 2.83 -14.91 4.12
N LEU A 177 2.00 -15.27 3.13
CA LEU A 177 0.55 -15.12 3.22
C LEU A 177 -0.09 -15.84 4.42
N PRO A 178 0.27 -17.10 4.76
CA PRO A 178 -0.28 -17.75 5.94
C PRO A 178 0.04 -17.00 7.23
N LEU A 179 1.27 -16.50 7.37
CA LEU A 179 1.68 -15.69 8.52
C LEU A 179 0.86 -14.40 8.60
N ILE A 180 0.76 -13.65 7.49
CA ILE A 180 -0.02 -12.40 7.45
C ILE A 180 -1.51 -12.69 7.77
N ALA A 181 -2.05 -13.82 7.35
CA ALA A 181 -3.41 -14.23 7.68
C ALA A 181 -3.60 -14.39 9.19
N ASP A 182 -2.67 -15.07 9.86
CA ASP A 182 -2.72 -15.26 11.31
C ASP A 182 -2.62 -13.93 12.06
N LEU A 183 -1.77 -13.00 11.58
CA LEU A 183 -1.67 -11.66 12.16
C LEU A 183 -2.95 -10.84 11.97
N LEU A 184 -3.53 -10.92 10.78
CA LEU A 184 -4.78 -10.23 10.45
C LEU A 184 -5.94 -10.78 11.30
N GLU A 185 -6.04 -12.09 11.47
CA GLU A 185 -7.06 -12.70 12.33
C GLU A 185 -6.87 -12.29 13.80
N ALA A 186 -5.64 -12.28 14.30
CA ALA A 186 -5.35 -11.82 15.67
C ALA A 186 -5.77 -10.35 15.86
N ALA A 187 -5.50 -9.49 14.87
CA ALA A 187 -5.91 -8.09 14.89
C ALA A 187 -7.44 -7.93 14.91
N ILE A 188 -8.17 -8.79 14.20
CA ILE A 188 -9.65 -8.82 14.21
C ILE A 188 -10.17 -9.30 15.57
N ARG A 189 -9.57 -10.34 16.17
CA ARG A 189 -10.05 -10.97 17.40
C ARG A 189 -9.96 -10.09 18.63
N SER A 190 -8.78 -9.53 18.87
CA SER A 190 -8.48 -8.89 20.17
C SER A 190 -7.97 -7.47 20.02
N GLY A 191 -7.90 -6.94 18.79
CA GLY A 191 -7.03 -5.82 18.49
C GLY A 191 -5.55 -6.20 18.69
N MET A 192 -4.64 -5.32 18.27
CA MET A 192 -3.20 -5.52 18.48
C MET A 192 -2.79 -5.15 19.91
N THR A 193 -3.24 -5.91 20.91
CA THR A 193 -2.56 -5.91 22.21
C THR A 193 -1.25 -6.70 22.02
N GLY A 194 -0.10 -6.06 22.24
CA GLY A 194 1.21 -6.72 22.05
C GLY A 194 1.83 -6.56 20.66
N PHE A 195 1.73 -5.38 20.05
CA PHE A 195 2.46 -5.02 18.82
C PHE A 195 3.96 -5.40 18.85
N SER A 196 4.60 -5.34 20.01
CA SER A 196 5.99 -5.79 20.21
C SER A 196 6.18 -7.30 20.02
N ALA A 197 5.25 -8.12 20.52
CA ALA A 197 5.27 -9.57 20.30
C ALA A 197 5.00 -9.90 18.82
N LEU A 198 4.11 -9.16 18.18
CA LEU A 198 3.81 -9.27 16.75
C LEU A 198 5.01 -8.94 15.87
N ALA A 199 5.69 -7.83 16.18
CA ALA A 199 6.90 -7.42 15.49
C ALA A 199 8.01 -8.48 15.64
N ALA A 200 8.15 -9.07 16.83
CA ALA A 200 9.09 -10.16 17.05
C ALA A 200 8.78 -11.39 16.19
N THR A 201 7.49 -11.74 15.96
CA THR A 201 7.10 -12.82 15.05
C THR A 201 7.38 -12.52 13.57
N LEU A 202 7.44 -11.24 13.21
CA LEU A 202 7.83 -10.75 11.88
C LEU A 202 9.36 -10.63 11.72
N GLY A 203 10.15 -11.07 12.70
CA GLY A 203 11.60 -10.91 12.70
C GLY A 203 12.07 -9.47 12.89
N VAL A 204 11.15 -8.55 13.20
CA VAL A 204 11.47 -7.16 13.48
C VAL A 204 11.96 -7.06 14.92
N SER A 205 13.25 -6.80 15.07
CA SER A 205 13.86 -6.69 16.40
C SER A 205 13.26 -5.51 17.18
N ASN A 206 13.24 -5.57 18.52
CA ASN A 206 12.85 -4.43 19.35
C ASN A 206 13.72 -3.18 19.08
N ALA A 207 14.99 -3.37 18.69
CA ALA A 207 15.87 -2.27 18.28
C ALA A 207 15.40 -1.62 16.98
N THR A 208 14.95 -2.42 16.01
CA THR A 208 14.34 -1.94 14.76
C THR A 208 13.04 -1.20 15.04
N LEU A 209 12.18 -1.73 15.93
CA LEU A 209 10.97 -1.03 16.36
C LEU A 209 11.29 0.31 17.03
N ALA A 210 12.27 0.34 17.94
CA ALA A 210 12.71 1.56 18.59
C ALA A 210 13.26 2.58 17.58
N ALA A 211 14.06 2.15 16.60
CA ALA A 211 14.57 3.00 15.53
C ALA A 211 13.45 3.57 14.63
N LEU A 212 12.36 2.83 14.45
CA LEU A 212 11.16 3.28 13.73
C LEU A 212 10.18 4.10 14.59
N GLY A 213 10.50 4.36 15.86
CA GLY A 213 9.61 5.06 16.79
C GLY A 213 8.39 4.24 17.23
N LEU A 214 8.40 2.93 16.98
CA LEU A 214 7.34 1.97 17.33
C LEU A 214 7.70 1.07 18.52
N GLY A 215 8.86 1.32 19.16
CA GLY A 215 9.30 0.61 20.35
C GLY A 215 8.43 0.94 21.57
N SER A 216 8.39 0.03 22.55
CA SER A 216 7.73 0.34 23.82
C SER A 216 8.40 1.55 24.47
N ILE A 217 7.59 2.51 24.93
CA ILE A 217 8.09 3.53 25.86
C ILE A 217 8.57 2.77 27.12
N ASN A 218 9.78 3.06 27.60
CA ASN A 218 10.29 2.44 28.82
C ASN A 218 9.32 2.73 29.98
N ALA A 219 9.30 1.85 30.99
CA ALA A 219 8.40 1.98 32.16
C ALA A 219 8.52 3.33 32.89
N ASP A 220 9.64 4.03 32.70
CA ASP A 220 9.94 5.32 33.31
C ASP A 220 9.36 6.51 32.51
N GLY A 221 8.59 6.25 31.44
CA GLY A 221 8.01 7.28 30.58
C GLY A 221 9.03 8.01 29.70
N ALA A 222 10.32 7.65 29.78
CA ALA A 222 11.37 8.25 28.98
C ALA A 222 11.24 7.79 27.52
N PRO A 223 11.09 8.72 26.56
CA PRO A 223 11.10 8.37 25.14
C PRO A 223 12.43 7.71 24.78
N PRO A 224 12.46 6.74 23.85
CA PRO A 224 13.71 6.19 23.35
C PRO A 224 14.58 7.33 22.77
N PRO A 225 15.92 7.24 22.88
CA PRO A 225 16.79 8.27 22.35
C PRO A 225 16.53 8.43 20.85
N LEU A 226 16.14 9.64 20.44
CA LEU A 226 15.89 9.99 19.04
C LEU A 226 17.18 9.80 18.24
N ILE A 227 17.15 8.89 17.27
CA ILE A 227 18.22 8.73 16.30
C ILE A 227 17.86 9.66 15.13
N ASN A 228 18.38 10.89 15.19
CA ASN A 228 18.27 11.98 14.22
C ASN A 228 17.01 12.88 14.35
N ALA A 229 17.24 14.15 14.68
CA ALA A 229 16.28 15.21 14.47
C ALA A 229 16.20 15.52 12.97
N VAL A 230 15.01 15.46 12.39
CA VAL A 230 14.76 15.93 11.02
C VAL A 230 14.36 17.39 11.12
N THR A 231 15.22 18.28 10.64
CA THR A 231 14.86 19.69 10.41
C THR A 231 13.94 19.73 9.19
N VAL A 232 12.67 20.09 9.39
CA VAL A 232 11.77 20.38 8.28
C VAL A 232 12.04 21.82 7.85
N GLU A 233 12.64 21.99 6.67
CA GLU A 233 12.70 23.31 6.03
C GLU A 233 11.32 23.62 5.45
N ASN A 234 10.71 24.71 5.90
CA ASN A 234 9.49 25.23 5.27
C ASN A 234 9.87 25.80 3.91
N GLU A 235 9.31 25.24 2.83
CA GLU A 235 9.57 25.71 1.44
C GLU A 235 9.04 27.13 1.17
N ASP A 236 8.14 27.63 2.01
CA ASP A 236 7.72 29.03 1.98
C ASP A 236 8.54 29.82 3.01
N GLY A 237 9.61 30.48 2.55
CA GLY A 237 10.57 31.27 3.35
C GLY A 237 10.02 32.51 4.07
N LEU A 238 8.80 32.44 4.62
CA LEU A 238 8.14 33.49 5.38
C LEU A 238 8.18 33.27 6.89
N GLU A 239 8.67 32.13 7.39
CA GLU A 239 8.87 31.90 8.82
C GLU A 239 10.23 31.24 9.13
N PRO A 240 10.88 31.61 10.27
CA PRO A 240 12.11 30.95 10.70
C PRO A 240 11.85 29.45 10.99
N PRO A 241 12.86 28.58 10.80
CA PRO A 241 12.72 27.15 11.05
C PRO A 241 12.30 26.90 12.51
N VAL A 242 11.16 26.24 12.68
CA VAL A 242 10.68 25.85 14.01
C VAL A 242 11.45 24.63 14.46
N THR A 243 12.35 24.82 15.43
CA THR A 243 12.94 23.71 16.16
C THR A 243 11.97 23.28 17.24
N VAL A 244 11.20 22.21 17.01
CA VAL A 244 10.34 21.65 18.05
C VAL A 244 11.19 20.77 18.96
N ALA A 245 11.68 21.33 20.07
CA ALA A 245 12.12 20.52 21.20
C ALA A 245 10.88 20.07 21.97
N THR A 246 10.45 18.82 21.80
CA THR A 246 9.37 18.23 22.61
C THR A 246 9.89 17.92 24.00
N GLY A 247 9.96 18.97 24.83
CA GLY A 247 10.40 18.88 26.23
C GLY A 247 10.06 20.10 27.09
N GLU A 248 9.39 21.14 26.58
CA GLU A 248 8.92 22.24 27.44
C GLU A 248 7.43 22.11 27.75
N THR A 249 7.14 22.04 29.04
CA THR A 249 5.81 22.21 29.63
C THR A 249 5.37 23.66 29.37
N LEU A 250 4.28 23.84 28.63
CA LEU A 250 3.64 25.15 28.55
C LEU A 250 3.10 25.53 29.94
N PRO A 251 3.40 26.74 30.47
CA PRO A 251 2.80 27.18 31.71
C PRO A 251 1.29 27.38 31.50
N MET A 252 0.49 26.67 32.30
CA MET A 252 -0.95 26.91 32.41
C MET A 252 -1.16 28.28 33.04
N GLU A 253 -1.70 29.24 32.27
CA GLU A 253 -2.30 30.43 32.86
C GLU A 253 -3.68 30.09 33.45
N PRO A 254 -3.99 30.54 34.68
CA PRO A 254 -5.27 30.29 35.30
C PRO A 254 -6.36 31.20 34.70
N PHE A 255 -7.49 30.59 34.33
CA PHE A 255 -8.79 31.26 34.22
C PHE A 255 -9.67 30.90 35.43
#